data_AF-A0A3A4PEX1-F1
#
_entry.id   AF-A0A3A4PEX1-F1
#
_cell.length_a   1.000
_cell.length_b   1.000
_cell.length_c   1.000
_cell.angle_alpha   90.00
_cell.angle_beta   90.00
_cell.angle_gamma   90.00
#
_symmetry.space_group_name_H-M   'P 1'
#
loop_
_entity.id
_entity.type
_entity.pdbx_description
1 polymer ?
#
loop_
_entity_poly.entity_id
_entity_poly.type
_entity_poly.pdbx_seq_one_letter_code
_entity_poly.pdbx_strand_id
1 'polypeptide(L)'
;MESYVQTAVQMKEDVLSEFERSFPEIAGNDPYKAKPNVLRVLDNIEIVFRNSAKQKIFSERVRGIQKSRLDGDEILSAYLTTDDNDSYNDSLNSIGCSKKICFFLFTSRYNGFGLVERTKYTDILRKQETLCPAKNVEIYNVKKILADFMVEGNPTYANIQPLVTRYVQALRALLDSQRNIYQCEAELNEIFADCLDEFAQTGLNPDKVKLNPVSMKAMLQVFNDLRKRGLEIPEIKQNETNEPIRSICVELRDHQQNLLDECDILQDVVHFLDDVILYIEKAKQAEERAQSAKEKKEAGEDVGAFAAFRETFSSKFNEWLNR
;
A
#
# COMPACT_ATOMS: atom_id res chain seq x y z
N MET A 1 2.51 -4.24 -19.32
CA MET A 1 3.98 -4.45 -19.24
C MET A 1 4.66 -3.24 -18.61
N GLU A 2 4.19 -2.03 -18.93
CA GLU A 2 4.73 -0.77 -18.41
C GLU A 2 4.66 -0.67 -16.89
N SER A 3 3.54 -1.05 -16.27
CA SER A 3 3.38 -1.05 -14.80
C SER A 3 4.44 -1.90 -14.09
N TYR A 4 4.80 -3.06 -14.63
CA TYR A 4 5.83 -3.94 -14.05
C TYR A 4 7.23 -3.32 -14.15
N VAL A 5 7.51 -2.61 -15.25
CA VAL A 5 8.78 -1.90 -15.43
C VAL A 5 8.86 -0.72 -14.47
N GLN A 6 7.78 0.06 -14.34
CA GLN A 6 7.70 1.16 -13.38
C GLN A 6 7.93 0.68 -11.94
N THR A 7 7.28 -0.40 -11.51
CA THR A 7 7.50 -0.96 -10.16
C THR A 7 8.94 -1.45 -9.97
N ALA A 8 9.55 -2.03 -11.00
CA ALA A 8 10.95 -2.43 -10.94
C ALA A 8 11.90 -1.23 -10.79
N VAL A 9 11.63 -0.14 -11.54
CA VAL A 9 12.40 1.12 -11.45
C VAL A 9 12.28 1.72 -10.06
N GLN A 10 11.06 1.83 -9.53
CA GLN A 10 10.85 2.38 -8.19
C GLN A 10 11.59 1.59 -7.12
N MET A 11 11.42 0.26 -7.10
CA MET A 11 12.13 -0.57 -6.12
C MET A 11 13.65 -0.43 -6.23
N LYS A 12 14.19 -0.29 -7.45
CA LYS A 12 15.62 -0.04 -7.67
C LYS A 12 16.04 1.30 -7.06
N GLU A 13 15.24 2.34 -7.24
CA GLU A 13 15.48 3.67 -6.65
C GLU A 13 15.41 3.63 -5.12
N ASP A 14 14.43 2.94 -4.54
CA ASP A 14 14.28 2.80 -3.08
C ASP A 14 15.48 2.09 -2.45
N VAL A 15 15.97 1.02 -3.11
CA VAL A 15 17.16 0.28 -2.66
C VAL A 15 18.42 1.12 -2.82
N LEU A 16 18.54 1.90 -3.91
CA LEU A 16 19.67 2.80 -4.12
C LEU A 16 19.70 3.92 -3.07
N SER A 17 18.55 4.53 -2.77
CA SER A 17 18.43 5.54 -1.71
C SER A 17 18.86 4.97 -0.35
N GLU A 18 18.42 3.75 -0.04
CA GLU A 18 18.87 3.05 1.19
C GLU A 18 20.37 2.77 1.18
N PHE A 19 20.93 2.37 0.04
CA PHE A 19 22.36 2.14 -0.12
C PHE A 19 23.18 3.42 0.08
N GLU A 20 22.76 4.54 -0.51
CA GLU A 20 23.42 5.84 -0.36
C GLU A 20 23.41 6.32 1.10
N ARG A 21 22.31 6.05 1.81
CA ARG A 21 22.17 6.38 3.23
C ARG A 21 22.99 5.48 4.15
N SER A 22 23.03 4.18 3.86
CA SER A 22 23.77 3.19 4.66
C SER A 22 25.28 3.22 4.41
N PHE A 23 25.71 3.62 3.21
CA PHE A 23 27.11 3.62 2.78
C PHE A 23 27.53 4.93 2.10
N PRO A 24 27.46 6.08 2.81
CA PRO A 24 27.70 7.40 2.21
C PRO A 24 29.11 7.56 1.63
N GLU A 25 30.11 6.90 2.23
CA GLU A 25 31.51 6.91 1.77
C GLU A 25 31.69 6.22 0.39
N ILE A 26 30.80 5.28 0.08
CA ILE A 26 30.81 4.54 -1.18
C ILE A 26 30.00 5.28 -2.24
N ALA A 27 28.87 5.88 -1.85
CA ALA A 27 27.98 6.63 -2.73
C ALA A 27 28.57 7.96 -3.23
N GLY A 28 29.36 8.65 -2.39
CA GLY A 28 30.06 9.89 -2.78
C GLY A 28 31.13 9.71 -3.86
N ASN A 29 31.42 8.48 -4.28
CA ASN A 29 32.28 8.16 -5.41
C ASN A 29 31.43 7.86 -6.67
N ASP A 30 31.54 8.74 -7.67
CA ASP A 30 30.59 8.88 -8.79
C ASP A 30 30.65 7.81 -9.92
N PRO A 31 31.09 6.55 -9.65
CA PRO A 31 30.57 5.45 -10.44
C PRO A 31 30.23 4.21 -9.61
N TYR A 32 29.72 4.34 -8.37
CA TYR A 32 29.31 3.16 -7.60
C TYR A 32 28.26 2.31 -8.34
N LYS A 33 27.41 2.94 -9.17
CA LYS A 33 26.45 2.26 -10.07
C LYS A 33 27.11 1.36 -11.12
N ALA A 34 28.40 1.53 -11.40
CA ALA A 34 29.18 0.67 -12.29
C ALA A 34 29.85 -0.51 -11.56
N LYS A 35 29.71 -0.62 -10.23
CA LYS A 35 30.26 -1.77 -9.49
C LYS A 35 29.49 -3.04 -9.88
N PRO A 36 30.19 -4.17 -10.13
CA PRO A 36 29.56 -5.40 -10.59
C PRO A 36 28.45 -5.92 -9.66
N ASN A 37 28.62 -5.78 -8.33
CA ASN A 37 27.64 -6.23 -7.36
C ASN A 37 26.37 -5.36 -7.35
N VAL A 38 26.54 -4.04 -7.43
CA VAL A 38 25.41 -3.09 -7.56
C VAL A 38 24.59 -3.42 -8.80
N LEU A 39 25.24 -3.54 -9.96
CA LEU A 39 24.58 -3.90 -11.22
C LEU A 39 23.83 -5.23 -11.10
N ARG A 40 24.46 -6.26 -10.53
CA ARG A 40 23.81 -7.57 -10.37
C ARG A 40 22.59 -7.53 -9.46
N VAL A 41 22.59 -6.76 -8.38
CA VAL A 41 21.37 -6.62 -7.53
C VAL A 41 20.26 -5.97 -8.35
N LEU A 42 20.55 -4.84 -9.00
CA LEU A 42 19.59 -4.07 -9.79
C LEU A 42 19.05 -4.87 -10.99
N ASP A 43 19.90 -5.62 -11.68
CA ASP A 43 19.53 -6.46 -12.81
C ASP A 43 18.64 -7.62 -12.34
N ASN A 44 18.97 -8.25 -11.21
CA ASN A 44 18.13 -9.33 -10.68
C ASN A 44 16.74 -8.83 -10.26
N ILE A 45 16.63 -7.63 -9.68
CA ILE A 45 15.33 -7.00 -9.41
C ILE A 45 14.54 -6.86 -10.73
N GLU A 46 15.17 -6.30 -11.76
CA GLU A 46 14.54 -6.12 -13.07
C GLU A 46 14.11 -7.46 -13.71
N ILE A 47 14.95 -8.50 -13.62
CA ILE A 47 14.65 -9.84 -14.13
C ILE A 47 13.42 -10.43 -13.43
N VAL A 48 13.29 -10.25 -12.09
CA VAL A 48 12.11 -10.73 -11.35
C VAL A 48 10.82 -10.13 -11.90
N PHE A 49 10.77 -8.80 -12.05
CA PHE A 49 9.57 -8.13 -12.59
C PHE A 49 9.33 -8.45 -14.06
N ARG A 50 10.38 -8.52 -14.88
CA ARG A 50 10.28 -8.88 -16.30
C ARG A 50 9.72 -10.29 -16.49
N ASN A 51 10.22 -11.27 -15.72
CA ASN A 51 9.73 -12.65 -15.77
C ASN A 51 8.27 -12.73 -15.32
N SER A 52 7.91 -12.00 -14.26
CA SER A 52 6.52 -11.90 -13.79
C SER A 52 5.58 -11.31 -14.86
N ALA A 53 5.99 -10.20 -15.50
CA ALA A 53 5.22 -9.56 -16.57
C ALA A 53 5.00 -10.50 -17.77
N LYS A 54 6.05 -11.20 -18.21
CA LYS A 54 5.96 -12.14 -19.33
C LYS A 54 5.06 -13.35 -19.00
N GLN A 55 5.10 -13.85 -17.76
CA GLN A 55 4.20 -14.92 -17.29
C GLN A 55 2.73 -14.47 -17.23
N LYS A 56 2.48 -13.22 -16.81
CA LYS A 56 1.16 -12.60 -16.87
C LYS A 56 0.64 -12.54 -18.30
N ILE A 57 1.40 -11.94 -19.23
CA ILE A 57 1.02 -11.81 -20.64
C ILE A 57 0.71 -13.18 -21.26
N PHE A 58 1.53 -14.19 -20.95
CA PHE A 58 1.29 -15.54 -21.42
C PHE A 58 -0.04 -16.10 -20.87
N SER A 59 -0.27 -15.95 -19.57
CA SER A 59 -1.50 -16.42 -18.91
C SER A 59 -2.75 -15.70 -19.43
N GLU A 60 -2.68 -14.39 -19.68
CA GLU A 60 -3.76 -13.58 -20.25
C GLU A 60 -4.08 -13.99 -21.69
N ARG A 61 -3.05 -14.19 -22.54
CA ARG A 61 -3.23 -14.63 -23.93
C ARG A 61 -3.88 -16.02 -24.03
N VAL A 62 -3.59 -16.91 -23.09
CA VAL A 62 -4.19 -18.25 -23.04
C VAL A 62 -5.64 -18.22 -22.53
N ARG A 63 -6.00 -17.25 -21.68
CA ARG A 63 -7.31 -17.17 -21.01
C ARG A 63 -8.27 -16.13 -21.58
N GLY A 64 -7.82 -15.28 -22.50
CA GLY A 64 -8.64 -14.20 -23.06
C GLY A 64 -9.00 -13.11 -22.03
N ILE A 65 -8.13 -12.86 -21.05
CA ILE A 65 -8.39 -11.90 -19.96
C ILE A 65 -8.06 -10.48 -20.44
N GLN A 66 -8.96 -9.53 -20.13
CA GLN A 66 -8.78 -8.09 -20.40
C GLN A 66 -7.61 -7.51 -19.61
N LYS A 67 -6.87 -6.58 -20.23
CA LYS A 67 -5.76 -5.86 -19.59
C LYS A 67 -6.23 -5.14 -18.32
N SER A 68 -5.36 -5.10 -17.30
CA SER A 68 -5.55 -4.28 -16.10
C SER A 68 -5.71 -2.80 -16.48
N ARG A 69 -6.56 -2.09 -15.74
CA ARG A 69 -6.86 -0.66 -15.88
C ARG A 69 -5.63 0.24 -15.63
N LEU A 70 -4.62 -0.30 -14.93
CA LEU A 70 -3.39 0.41 -14.53
C LEU A 70 -2.24 0.35 -15.56
N ASP A 71 -2.40 -0.38 -16.68
CA ASP A 71 -1.33 -0.53 -17.68
C ASP A 71 -1.19 0.77 -18.50
N GLY A 72 -0.20 1.59 -18.14
CA GLY A 72 0.07 2.91 -18.74
C GLY A 72 -0.45 4.11 -17.94
N ASP A 73 -0.91 3.90 -16.71
CA ASP A 73 -1.49 4.94 -15.86
C ASP A 73 -0.44 5.58 -14.93
N GLU A 74 -0.40 6.91 -14.87
CA GLU A 74 0.47 7.70 -13.98
C GLU A 74 0.09 7.50 -12.50
N ILE A 75 -1.14 7.07 -12.22
CA ILE A 75 -1.65 6.80 -10.88
C ILE A 75 -0.80 5.76 -10.14
N LEU A 76 -0.36 4.70 -10.83
CA LEU A 76 0.49 3.68 -10.22
C LEU A 76 1.84 4.27 -9.79
N SER A 77 2.39 5.18 -10.61
CA SER A 77 3.65 5.85 -10.29
C SER A 77 3.50 6.65 -9.01
N ALA A 78 2.45 7.45 -8.85
CA ALA A 78 2.26 8.33 -7.69
C ALA A 78 2.29 7.57 -6.36
N TYR A 79 1.62 6.41 -6.28
CA TYR A 79 1.58 5.60 -5.05
C TYR A 79 2.84 4.78 -4.80
N LEU A 80 3.55 4.39 -5.86
CA LEU A 80 4.84 3.71 -5.72
C LEU A 80 5.96 4.69 -5.35
N THR A 81 5.91 5.93 -5.84
CA THR A 81 6.94 6.97 -5.60
C THR A 81 6.80 7.70 -4.27
N THR A 82 5.66 7.57 -3.59
CA THR A 82 5.45 8.26 -2.30
C THR A 82 6.39 7.64 -1.26
N ASP A 83 7.16 8.48 -0.55
CA ASP A 83 8.09 8.01 0.48
C ASP A 83 7.31 7.17 1.51
N ASP A 84 7.83 5.97 1.82
CA ASP A 84 7.23 5.05 2.79
C ASP A 84 6.93 5.73 4.14
N ASN A 85 7.76 6.69 4.55
CA ASN A 85 7.57 7.44 5.79
C ASN A 85 6.45 8.47 5.70
N ASP A 86 6.24 9.09 4.55
CA ASP A 86 5.16 10.05 4.36
C ASP A 86 3.80 9.34 4.33
N SER A 87 3.71 8.23 3.59
CA SER A 87 2.52 7.34 3.61
C SER A 87 2.23 6.81 5.02
N TYR A 88 3.28 6.40 5.74
CA TYR A 88 3.17 5.96 7.13
C TYR A 88 2.68 7.08 8.07
N ASN A 89 3.26 8.28 7.98
CA ASN A 89 2.89 9.41 8.82
C ASN A 89 1.45 9.86 8.56
N ASP A 90 1.01 9.88 7.30
CA ASP A 90 -0.37 10.20 6.98
C ASP A 90 -1.34 9.13 7.52
N SER A 91 -0.99 7.85 7.39
CA SER A 91 -1.75 6.75 7.99
C SER A 91 -1.91 6.91 9.51
N LEU A 92 -0.85 7.32 10.21
CA LEU A 92 -0.90 7.60 11.65
C LEU A 92 -1.78 8.80 11.99
N ASN A 93 -1.71 9.87 11.19
CA ASN A 93 -2.56 11.05 11.36
C ASN A 93 -4.05 10.69 11.19
N SER A 94 -4.36 9.91 10.15
CA SER A 94 -5.71 9.37 9.90
C SER A 94 -6.22 8.52 11.06
N ILE A 95 -5.39 7.59 11.58
CA ILE A 95 -5.74 6.80 12.78
C ILE A 95 -6.01 7.71 13.98
N GLY A 96 -5.14 8.70 14.22
CA GLY A 96 -5.28 9.65 15.32
C GLY A 96 -6.58 10.44 15.25
N CYS A 97 -6.91 10.97 14.07
CA CYS A 97 -8.15 11.68 13.81
C CYS A 97 -9.37 10.78 14.03
N SER A 98 -9.37 9.60 13.40
CA SER A 98 -10.45 8.59 13.49
C SER A 98 -10.75 8.17 14.93
N LYS A 99 -9.71 7.98 15.76
CA LYS A 99 -9.88 7.69 17.20
C LYS A 99 -10.57 8.83 17.95
N LYS A 100 -10.26 10.08 17.62
CA LYS A 100 -10.90 11.26 18.24
C LYS A 100 -12.34 11.41 17.80
N ILE A 101 -12.66 11.15 16.53
CA ILE A 101 -14.04 11.11 16.03
C ILE A 101 -14.84 10.03 16.78
N CYS A 102 -14.31 8.81 16.87
CA CYS A 102 -14.93 7.71 17.65
C CYS A 102 -15.19 8.12 19.11
N PHE A 103 -14.20 8.74 19.76
CA PHE A 103 -14.33 9.19 21.14
C PHE A 103 -15.42 10.27 21.29
N PHE A 104 -15.43 11.25 20.38
CA PHE A 104 -16.45 12.30 20.38
C PHE A 104 -17.85 11.71 20.19
N LEU A 105 -18.08 10.94 19.13
CA LEU A 105 -19.38 10.35 18.80
C LEU A 105 -19.95 9.51 19.96
N PHE A 106 -19.08 8.73 20.61
CA PHE A 106 -19.48 7.92 21.76
C PHE A 106 -19.79 8.76 23.00
N THR A 107 -18.99 9.78 23.30
CA THR A 107 -19.16 10.60 24.51
C THR A 107 -20.26 11.65 24.38
N SER A 108 -20.57 12.10 23.16
CA SER A 108 -21.73 12.94 22.85
C SER A 108 -23.05 12.17 22.97
N ARG A 109 -23.00 10.82 23.09
CA ARG A 109 -24.15 9.91 23.12
C ARG A 109 -25.01 10.05 21.85
N TYR A 110 -24.36 10.18 20.70
CA TYR A 110 -25.04 10.19 19.42
C TYR A 110 -25.78 8.85 19.21
N ASN A 111 -27.07 8.91 18.86
CA ASN A 111 -27.91 7.71 18.78
C ASN A 111 -27.43 6.72 17.71
N GLY A 112 -26.79 7.21 16.63
CA GLY A 112 -26.22 6.38 15.57
C GLY A 112 -24.85 5.78 15.88
N PHE A 113 -24.27 6.02 17.07
CA PHE A 113 -22.93 5.53 17.42
C PHE A 113 -22.86 5.02 18.86
N GLY A 114 -23.15 3.73 19.03
CA GLY A 114 -23.17 3.03 20.31
C GLY A 114 -21.88 2.28 20.61
N LEU A 115 -21.98 1.33 21.55
CA LEU A 115 -20.86 0.49 21.96
C LEU A 115 -20.40 -0.44 20.84
N VAL A 116 -21.32 -0.92 20.00
CA VAL A 116 -21.03 -1.85 18.91
C VAL A 116 -20.17 -1.16 17.85
N GLU A 117 -20.58 0.02 17.41
CA GLU A 117 -19.88 0.84 16.41
C GLU A 117 -18.51 1.26 16.95
N ARG A 118 -18.48 1.77 18.20
CA ARG A 118 -17.21 2.11 18.86
C ARG A 118 -16.23 0.94 18.86
N THR A 119 -16.67 -0.25 19.26
CA THR A 119 -15.82 -1.43 19.29
C THR A 119 -15.35 -1.82 17.89
N LYS A 120 -16.25 -1.85 16.89
CA LYS A 120 -15.91 -2.13 15.48
C LYS A 120 -14.75 -1.23 15.01
N TYR A 121 -14.93 0.08 15.10
CA TYR A 121 -13.93 1.03 14.58
C TYR A 121 -12.64 1.04 15.40
N THR A 122 -12.73 0.95 16.74
CA THR A 122 -11.55 0.91 17.59
C THR A 122 -10.70 -0.35 17.34
N ASP A 123 -11.33 -1.51 17.08
CA ASP A 123 -10.63 -2.74 16.77
C ASP A 123 -9.92 -2.68 15.41
N ILE A 124 -10.58 -2.13 14.38
CA ILE A 124 -9.97 -1.88 13.07
C ILE A 124 -8.74 -0.98 13.25
N LEU A 125 -8.92 0.19 13.86
CA LEU A 125 -7.85 1.18 14.05
C LEU A 125 -6.66 0.60 14.84
N ARG A 126 -6.93 -0.16 15.91
CA ARG A 126 -5.88 -0.82 16.71
C ARG A 126 -5.11 -1.86 15.90
N LYS A 127 -5.81 -2.64 15.06
CA LYS A 127 -5.17 -3.64 14.20
C LYS A 127 -4.23 -2.95 13.20
N GLN A 128 -4.67 -1.87 12.56
CA GLN A 128 -3.86 -1.16 11.56
C GLN A 128 -2.70 -0.37 12.17
N GLU A 129 -2.90 0.22 13.37
CA GLU A 129 -1.83 0.86 14.14
C GLU A 129 -0.69 -0.10 14.50
N THR A 130 -0.99 -1.40 14.62
CA THR A 130 0.03 -2.44 14.83
C THR A 130 0.64 -2.91 13.50
N LEU A 131 -0.17 -3.02 12.45
CA LEU A 131 0.25 -3.57 11.16
C LEU A 131 1.15 -2.62 10.36
N CYS A 132 0.78 -1.33 10.24
CA CYS A 132 1.53 -0.36 9.42
C CYS A 132 3.01 -0.25 9.83
N PRO A 133 3.36 -0.03 11.12
CA PRO A 133 4.77 0.06 11.51
C PRO A 133 5.53 -1.25 11.24
N ALA A 134 4.90 -2.40 11.51
CA ALA A 134 5.52 -3.70 11.29
C ALA A 134 5.85 -3.93 9.81
N LYS A 135 4.97 -3.51 8.89
CA LYS A 135 5.20 -3.63 7.44
C LYS A 135 6.21 -2.62 6.92
N ASN A 136 6.20 -1.38 7.42
CA ASN A 136 7.23 -0.40 7.08
C ASN A 136 8.64 -0.88 7.52
N VAL A 137 8.77 -1.45 8.73
CA VAL A 137 10.02 -2.05 9.21
C VAL A 137 10.44 -3.25 8.36
N GLU A 138 9.49 -4.06 7.88
CA GLU A 138 9.79 -5.18 6.99
C GLU A 138 10.34 -4.70 5.63
N ILE A 139 9.73 -3.68 5.03
CA ILE A 139 10.20 -3.03 3.80
C ILE A 139 11.62 -2.50 3.99
N TYR A 140 11.85 -1.73 5.06
CA TYR A 140 13.16 -1.22 5.44
C TYR A 140 14.23 -2.32 5.54
N ASN A 141 13.92 -3.40 6.26
CA ASN A 141 14.87 -4.50 6.47
C ASN A 141 15.24 -5.19 5.14
N VAL A 142 14.28 -5.35 4.24
CA VAL A 142 14.54 -5.91 2.91
C VAL A 142 15.43 -4.97 2.09
N LYS A 143 15.15 -3.66 2.07
CA LYS A 143 16.01 -2.66 1.39
C LYS A 143 17.43 -2.69 1.92
N LYS A 144 17.60 -2.77 3.24
CA LYS A 144 18.91 -2.86 3.89
C LYS A 144 19.68 -4.12 3.47
N ILE A 145 19.05 -5.30 3.48
CA ILE A 145 19.70 -6.54 3.05
C ILE A 145 20.13 -6.45 1.58
N LEU A 146 19.30 -5.85 0.73
CA LEU A 146 19.64 -5.64 -0.69
C LEU A 146 20.82 -4.66 -0.85
N ALA A 147 20.86 -3.59 -0.04
CA ALA A 147 21.98 -2.66 0.00
C ALA A 147 23.28 -3.33 0.50
N ASP A 148 23.20 -4.20 1.50
CA ASP A 148 24.36 -4.95 1.99
C ASP A 148 24.96 -5.83 0.86
N PHE A 149 24.12 -6.50 0.06
CA PHE A 149 24.55 -7.27 -1.13
C PHE A 149 25.27 -6.42 -2.19
N MET A 150 25.01 -5.11 -2.24
CA MET A 150 25.66 -4.20 -3.18
C MET A 150 27.12 -3.89 -2.77
N VAL A 151 27.44 -3.97 -1.47
CA VAL A 151 28.80 -3.79 -0.95
C VAL A 151 29.54 -5.13 -0.93
N GLU A 152 28.95 -6.12 -0.28
CA GLU A 152 29.60 -7.39 0.04
C GLU A 152 28.70 -8.55 -0.41
N GLY A 153 29.20 -9.37 -1.33
CA GLY A 153 28.50 -10.58 -1.75
C GLY A 153 28.72 -10.95 -3.20
N ASN A 154 28.03 -12.03 -3.59
CA ASN A 154 27.94 -12.50 -4.96
C ASN A 154 26.45 -12.71 -5.27
N PRO A 155 25.68 -11.61 -5.45
CA PRO A 155 24.22 -11.67 -5.55
C PRO A 155 23.81 -12.51 -6.76
N THR A 156 23.02 -13.54 -6.50
CA THR A 156 22.41 -14.40 -7.52
C THR A 156 20.91 -14.18 -7.54
N TYR A 157 20.26 -14.56 -8.65
CA TYR A 157 18.81 -14.51 -8.77
C TYR A 157 18.10 -15.24 -7.62
N ALA A 158 18.61 -16.41 -7.21
CA ALA A 158 18.06 -17.20 -6.10
C ALA A 158 18.13 -16.49 -4.74
N ASN A 159 19.09 -15.58 -4.54
CA ASN A 159 19.21 -14.78 -3.33
C ASN A 159 18.29 -13.55 -3.37
N ILE A 160 18.13 -12.93 -4.53
CA ILE A 160 17.41 -11.67 -4.71
C ILE A 160 15.90 -11.88 -4.87
N GLN A 161 15.47 -12.92 -5.59
CA GLN A 161 14.05 -13.18 -5.88
C GLN A 161 13.19 -13.31 -4.61
N PRO A 162 13.62 -14.00 -3.53
CA PRO A 162 12.85 -14.05 -2.29
C PRO A 162 12.74 -12.68 -1.60
N LEU A 163 13.79 -11.86 -1.68
CA LEU A 163 13.80 -10.51 -1.12
C LEU A 163 12.85 -9.59 -1.89
N VAL A 164 12.85 -9.64 -3.22
CA VAL A 164 11.89 -8.91 -4.05
C VAL A 164 10.45 -9.34 -3.75
N THR A 165 10.21 -10.64 -3.61
CA THR A 165 8.87 -11.14 -3.25
C THR A 165 8.43 -10.59 -1.89
N ARG A 166 9.32 -10.63 -0.90
CA ARG A 166 9.05 -10.13 0.45
C ARG A 166 8.82 -8.61 0.48
N TYR A 167 9.58 -7.85 -0.31
CA TYR A 167 9.37 -6.42 -0.50
C TYR A 167 7.95 -6.13 -1.00
N VAL A 168 7.57 -6.75 -2.13
CA VAL A 168 6.26 -6.54 -2.75
C VAL A 168 5.12 -6.98 -1.84
N GLN A 169 5.28 -8.09 -1.11
CA GLN A 169 4.31 -8.55 -0.11
C GLN A 169 4.12 -7.54 1.05
N ALA A 170 5.23 -6.97 1.55
CA ALA A 170 5.17 -6.00 2.63
C ALA A 170 4.55 -4.68 2.16
N LEU A 171 4.91 -4.19 0.98
CA LEU A 171 4.32 -3.00 0.35
C LEU A 171 2.82 -3.19 0.10
N ARG A 172 2.42 -4.33 -0.48
CA ARG A 172 1.02 -4.70 -0.67
C ARG A 172 0.24 -4.67 0.64
N ALA A 173 0.80 -5.21 1.72
CA ALA A 173 0.16 -5.21 3.03
C ALA A 173 0.08 -3.81 3.66
N LEU A 174 1.09 -2.95 3.43
CA LEU A 174 1.09 -1.57 3.87
C LEU A 174 -0.02 -0.76 3.18
N LEU A 175 -0.10 -0.83 1.84
CA LEU A 175 -1.12 -0.13 1.05
C LEU A 175 -2.55 -0.64 1.35
N ASP A 176 -2.72 -1.94 1.55
CA ASP A 176 -3.99 -2.53 1.97
C ASP A 176 -4.39 -2.06 3.39
N SER A 177 -3.41 -1.90 4.28
CA SER A 177 -3.63 -1.31 5.60
C SER A 177 -4.04 0.16 5.50
N GLN A 178 -3.36 0.96 4.67
CA GLN A 178 -3.69 2.36 4.39
C GLN A 178 -5.11 2.50 3.84
N ARG A 179 -5.51 1.66 2.87
CA ARG A 179 -6.89 1.61 2.35
C ARG A 179 -7.90 1.37 3.47
N ASN A 180 -7.65 0.39 4.33
CA ASN A 180 -8.56 0.08 5.43
C ASN A 180 -8.66 1.22 6.47
N ILE A 181 -7.58 1.98 6.67
CA ILE A 181 -7.56 3.18 7.52
C ILE A 181 -8.42 4.27 6.89
N TYR A 182 -8.24 4.56 5.60
CA TYR A 182 -9.00 5.59 4.88
C TYR A 182 -10.48 5.24 4.77
N GLN A 183 -10.82 3.99 4.49
CA GLN A 183 -12.20 3.51 4.51
C GLN A 183 -12.86 3.73 5.88
N CYS A 184 -12.11 3.44 6.95
CA CYS A 184 -12.57 3.67 8.32
C CYS A 184 -12.75 5.17 8.62
N GLU A 185 -11.83 6.03 8.18
CA GLU A 185 -11.95 7.49 8.33
C GLU A 185 -13.15 8.02 7.55
N ALA A 186 -13.37 7.56 6.31
CA ALA A 186 -14.49 7.96 5.48
C ALA A 186 -15.85 7.61 6.12
N GLU A 187 -16.00 6.37 6.60
CA GLU A 187 -17.22 5.96 7.34
C GLU A 187 -17.43 6.79 8.62
N LEU A 188 -16.35 7.11 9.34
CA LEU A 188 -16.45 7.94 10.55
C LEU A 188 -16.77 9.40 10.25
N ASN A 189 -16.25 9.95 9.15
CA ASN A 189 -16.56 11.31 8.69
C ASN A 189 -18.02 11.44 8.29
N GLU A 190 -18.60 10.42 7.64
CA GLU A 190 -20.03 10.38 7.32
C GLU A 190 -20.88 10.47 8.59
N ILE A 191 -20.62 9.56 9.55
CA ILE A 191 -21.35 9.53 10.83
C ILE A 191 -21.15 10.83 11.61
N PHE A 192 -19.96 11.41 11.56
CA PHE A 192 -19.66 12.68 12.21
C PHE A 192 -20.39 13.86 11.56
N ALA A 193 -20.43 13.93 10.23
CA ALA A 193 -21.19 14.94 9.50
C ALA A 193 -22.70 14.83 9.83
N ASP A 194 -23.25 13.61 9.88
CA ASP A 194 -24.65 13.39 10.27
C ASP A 194 -24.93 13.81 11.72
N CYS A 195 -24.00 13.54 12.63
CA CYS A 195 -24.07 14.02 14.02
C CYS A 195 -24.05 15.56 14.10
N LEU A 196 -23.23 16.23 13.28
CA LEU A 196 -23.15 17.69 13.23
C LEU A 196 -24.41 18.31 12.61
N ASP A 197 -24.97 17.69 11.57
CA ASP A 197 -26.23 18.11 10.96
C ASP A 197 -27.41 17.97 11.94
N GLU A 198 -27.49 16.86 12.69
CA GLU A 198 -28.50 16.70 13.76
C GLU A 198 -28.29 17.75 14.86
N PHE A 199 -27.05 18.07 15.21
CA PHE A 199 -26.73 19.12 16.16
C PHE A 199 -27.21 20.50 15.69
N ALA A 200 -26.95 20.85 14.43
CA ALA A 200 -27.41 22.10 13.84
C ALA A 200 -28.95 22.20 13.81
N GLN A 201 -29.65 21.08 13.58
CA GLN A 201 -31.11 21.04 13.56
C GLN A 201 -31.74 21.07 14.97
N THR A 202 -31.12 20.42 15.96
CA THR A 202 -31.62 20.36 17.35
C THR A 202 -31.25 21.59 18.18
N GLY A 203 -30.14 22.24 17.87
CA GLY A 203 -29.69 23.52 18.45
C GLY A 203 -30.64 24.71 18.18
N LEU A 204 -31.65 24.53 17.32
CA LEU A 204 -32.74 25.49 17.06
C LEU A 204 -33.70 25.67 18.25
N ASN A 205 -33.55 24.90 19.32
CA ASN A 205 -34.27 25.12 20.57
C ASN A 205 -33.29 25.69 21.62
N PRO A 206 -33.36 27.01 21.94
CA PRO A 206 -32.40 27.68 22.83
C PRO A 206 -32.29 27.06 24.24
N ASP A 207 -33.24 26.20 24.62
CA ASP A 207 -33.27 25.52 25.91
C ASP A 207 -32.62 24.11 25.93
N LYS A 208 -32.23 23.50 24.80
CA LYS A 208 -32.08 22.03 24.75
C LYS A 208 -30.71 21.44 24.42
N VAL A 209 -29.73 22.19 23.93
CA VAL A 209 -28.42 21.57 23.61
C VAL A 209 -27.28 22.22 24.38
N LYS A 210 -27.19 21.90 25.67
CA LYS A 210 -25.95 22.05 26.43
C LYS A 210 -25.04 20.86 26.12
N LEU A 211 -24.21 20.99 25.08
CA LEU A 211 -23.03 20.12 24.97
C LEU A 211 -22.26 20.22 26.26
N ASN A 212 -22.00 19.08 26.89
CA ASN A 212 -21.16 19.08 28.07
C ASN A 212 -19.76 19.63 27.68
N PRO A 213 -19.05 20.34 28.58
CA PRO A 213 -17.76 20.93 28.25
C PRO A 213 -16.69 19.93 27.76
N VAL A 214 -16.82 18.65 28.14
CA VAL A 214 -15.91 17.58 27.72
C VAL A 214 -16.13 17.24 26.24
N SER A 215 -17.38 17.10 25.80
CA SER A 215 -17.76 16.86 24.41
C SER A 215 -17.41 18.06 23.53
N MET A 216 -17.59 19.28 24.02
CA MET A 216 -17.15 20.50 23.31
C MET A 216 -15.63 20.51 23.11
N LYS A 217 -14.85 20.21 24.15
CA LYS A 217 -13.39 20.09 24.04
C LYS A 217 -12.98 18.97 23.08
N ALA A 218 -13.64 17.82 23.13
CA ALA A 218 -13.38 16.71 22.22
C ALA A 218 -13.70 17.07 20.75
N MET A 219 -14.81 17.78 20.51
CA MET A 219 -15.17 18.29 19.18
C MET A 219 -14.11 19.25 18.62
N LEU A 220 -13.65 20.20 19.44
CA LEU A 220 -12.57 21.12 19.03
C LEU A 220 -11.26 20.39 18.73
N GLN A 221 -10.96 19.30 19.45
CA GLN A 221 -9.81 18.44 19.14
C GLN A 221 -9.97 17.70 17.81
N VAL A 222 -11.18 17.25 17.47
CA VAL A 222 -11.49 16.68 16.14
C VAL A 222 -11.27 17.73 15.06
N PHE A 223 -11.82 18.93 15.21
CA PHE A 223 -11.63 20.02 14.24
C PHE A 223 -10.16 20.40 14.03
N ASN A 224 -9.36 20.44 15.10
CA ASN A 224 -7.93 20.71 14.96
C ASN A 224 -7.17 19.63 14.20
N ASP A 225 -7.59 18.36 14.32
CA ASP A 225 -6.99 17.26 13.58
C ASP A 225 -7.46 17.25 12.11
N LEU A 226 -8.73 17.55 11.86
CA LEU A 226 -9.23 17.73 10.49
C LEU A 226 -8.52 18.89 9.77
N ARG A 227 -8.21 20.00 10.46
CA ARG A 227 -7.38 21.07 9.88
C ARG A 227 -5.97 20.58 9.50
N LYS A 228 -5.37 19.71 10.30
CA LYS A 228 -4.06 19.11 9.97
C LYS A 228 -4.14 18.14 8.79
N ARG A 229 -5.32 17.57 8.54
CA ARG A 229 -5.63 16.78 7.35
C ARG A 229 -5.91 17.65 6.11
N GLY A 230 -5.88 18.98 6.25
CA GLY A 230 -6.05 19.92 5.14
C GLY A 230 -7.45 20.51 5.01
N LEU A 231 -8.40 20.19 5.90
CA LEU A 231 -9.76 20.73 5.80
C LEU A 231 -9.83 22.18 6.30
N GLU A 232 -10.57 23.01 5.56
CA GLU A 232 -10.83 24.40 5.93
C GLU A 232 -11.96 24.48 6.95
N ILE A 233 -11.65 24.18 8.21
CA ILE A 233 -12.64 24.22 9.30
C ILE A 233 -12.76 25.65 9.86
N PRO A 234 -13.87 26.38 9.62
CA PRO A 234 -14.08 27.72 10.17
C PRO A 234 -14.06 27.71 11.71
N GLU A 235 -13.67 28.85 12.31
CA GLU A 235 -13.82 29.03 13.75
C GLU A 235 -15.30 29.19 14.10
N ILE A 236 -15.79 28.40 15.06
CA ILE A 236 -17.16 28.53 15.56
C ILE A 236 -17.14 29.55 16.71
N LYS A 237 -17.72 30.73 16.50
CA LYS A 237 -17.86 31.73 17.57
C LYS A 237 -19.15 31.50 18.35
N GLN A 238 -19.12 31.79 19.65
CA GLN A 238 -20.34 31.89 20.46
C GLN A 238 -21.22 32.99 19.83
N ASN A 239 -22.43 32.62 19.36
CA ASN A 239 -23.46 33.47 18.71
C ASN A 239 -23.48 33.53 17.17
N GLU A 240 -22.73 32.68 16.46
CA GLU A 240 -22.89 32.53 15.01
C GLU A 240 -24.15 31.71 14.66
N THR A 241 -24.68 31.93 13.44
CA THR A 241 -25.75 31.11 12.85
C THR A 241 -25.27 29.67 12.64
N ASN A 242 -26.15 28.74 12.26
CA ASN A 242 -25.74 27.35 11.96
C ASN A 242 -24.89 27.19 10.68
N GLU A 243 -24.62 28.29 9.96
CA GLU A 243 -23.88 28.28 8.69
C GLU A 243 -22.46 27.71 8.79
N PRO A 244 -21.64 28.02 9.82
CA PRO A 244 -20.31 27.41 9.96
C PRO A 244 -20.38 25.89 10.13
N ILE A 245 -21.39 25.36 10.83
CA ILE A 245 -21.56 23.92 11.00
C ILE A 245 -21.93 23.26 9.67
N ARG A 246 -22.84 23.88 8.90
CA ARG A 246 -23.18 23.39 7.56
C ARG A 246 -21.99 23.40 6.61
N SER A 247 -21.18 24.46 6.65
CA SER A 247 -19.93 24.54 5.89
C SER A 247 -18.99 23.38 6.26
N ILE A 248 -18.83 23.09 7.55
CA ILE A 248 -18.01 21.96 8.03
C ILE A 248 -18.55 20.62 7.51
N CYS A 249 -19.87 20.43 7.51
CA CYS A 249 -20.48 19.20 6.97
C CYS A 249 -20.23 19.03 5.47
N VAL A 250 -20.18 20.12 4.70
CA VAL A 250 -19.82 20.07 3.26
C VAL A 250 -18.35 19.66 3.11
N GLU A 251 -17.43 20.33 3.81
CA GLU A 251 -16.00 20.00 3.78
C GLU A 251 -15.73 18.54 4.20
N LEU A 252 -16.45 18.04 5.21
CA LEU A 252 -16.35 16.65 5.65
C LEU A 252 -16.81 15.65 4.59
N ARG A 253 -17.89 15.96 3.86
CA ARG A 253 -18.42 15.10 2.79
C ARG A 253 -17.53 15.12 1.55
N ASP A 254 -16.97 16.27 1.21
CA ASP A 254 -16.00 16.38 0.12
C ASP A 254 -14.72 15.60 0.46
N HIS A 255 -14.21 15.75 1.69
CA HIS A 255 -13.08 14.95 2.18
C HIS A 255 -13.39 13.46 2.26
N GLN A 256 -14.60 13.08 2.66
CA GLN A 256 -15.07 11.69 2.61
C GLN A 256 -15.02 11.14 1.18
N GLN A 257 -15.48 11.90 0.20
CA GLN A 257 -15.45 11.46 -1.20
C GLN A 257 -14.01 11.29 -1.69
N ASN A 258 -13.11 12.24 -1.38
CA ASN A 258 -11.70 12.13 -1.72
C ASN A 258 -11.07 10.86 -1.12
N LEU A 259 -11.36 10.55 0.15
CA LEU A 259 -10.89 9.33 0.80
C LEU A 259 -11.40 8.05 0.12
N LEU A 260 -12.66 8.04 -0.35
CA LEU A 260 -13.24 6.89 -1.06
C LEU A 260 -12.59 6.71 -2.44
N ASP A 261 -12.36 7.81 -3.16
CA ASP A 261 -11.65 7.79 -4.45
C ASP A 261 -10.21 7.27 -4.28
N GLU A 262 -9.50 7.70 -3.23
CA GLU A 262 -8.20 7.16 -2.85
C GLU A 262 -8.25 5.67 -2.48
N CYS A 263 -9.32 5.22 -1.81
CA CYS A 263 -9.52 3.81 -1.48
C CYS A 263 -9.64 2.94 -2.72
N ASP A 264 -10.39 3.40 -3.72
CA ASP A 264 -10.55 2.71 -5.01
C ASP A 264 -9.22 2.59 -5.74
N ILE A 265 -8.43 3.67 -5.76
CA ILE A 265 -7.09 3.66 -6.34
C ILE A 265 -6.17 2.68 -5.61
N LEU A 266 -6.12 2.74 -4.28
CA LEU A 266 -5.31 1.83 -3.46
C LEU A 266 -5.74 0.37 -3.67
N GLN A 267 -7.03 0.11 -3.87
CA GLN A 267 -7.54 -1.22 -4.17
C GLN A 267 -7.01 -1.74 -5.51
N ASP A 268 -7.00 -0.91 -6.54
CA ASP A 268 -6.44 -1.26 -7.85
C ASP A 268 -4.93 -1.54 -7.75
N VAL A 269 -4.17 -0.72 -7.00
CA VAL A 269 -2.74 -0.94 -6.78
C VAL A 269 -2.48 -2.23 -6.01
N VAL A 270 -3.24 -2.51 -4.94
CA VAL A 270 -3.13 -3.76 -4.16
C VAL A 270 -3.39 -4.98 -5.06
N HIS A 271 -4.41 -4.94 -5.92
CA HIS A 271 -4.67 -6.02 -6.87
C HIS A 271 -3.53 -6.21 -7.87
N PHE A 272 -2.92 -5.13 -8.34
CA PHE A 272 -1.75 -5.20 -9.21
C PHE A 272 -0.56 -5.86 -8.50
N LEU A 273 -0.31 -5.53 -7.23
CA LEU A 273 0.77 -6.17 -6.47
C LEU A 273 0.47 -7.64 -6.17
N ASP A 274 -0.79 -8.00 -5.90
CA ASP A 274 -1.22 -9.40 -5.77
C ASP A 274 -0.97 -10.20 -7.06
N ASP A 275 -1.23 -9.61 -8.23
CA ASP A 275 -0.86 -10.17 -9.53
C ASP A 275 0.66 -10.38 -9.64
N VAL A 276 1.46 -9.36 -9.30
CA VAL A 276 2.92 -9.42 -9.37
C VAL A 276 3.44 -10.57 -8.51
N ILE A 277 2.98 -10.70 -7.27
CA ILE A 277 3.35 -11.78 -6.34
C ILE A 277 2.99 -13.14 -6.95
N LEU A 278 1.74 -13.29 -7.42
CA LEU A 278 1.26 -14.53 -8.01
C LEU A 278 2.14 -14.99 -9.20
N TYR A 279 2.52 -14.05 -10.06
CA TYR A 279 3.31 -14.38 -11.26
C TYR A 279 4.80 -14.56 -10.96
N ILE A 280 5.34 -13.93 -9.92
CA ILE A 280 6.67 -14.25 -9.39
C ILE A 280 6.69 -15.70 -8.85
N GLU A 281 5.69 -16.08 -8.06
CA GLU A 281 5.60 -17.44 -7.49
C GLU A 281 5.41 -18.52 -8.56
N LYS A 282 4.58 -18.24 -9.58
CA LYS A 282 4.43 -19.14 -10.73
C LYS A 282 5.73 -19.29 -11.53
N ALA A 283 6.49 -18.21 -11.71
CA ALA A 283 7.80 -18.28 -12.38
C ALA A 283 8.76 -19.20 -11.62
N LYS A 284 8.84 -19.03 -10.29
CA LYS A 284 9.64 -19.89 -9.41
C LYS A 284 9.25 -21.36 -9.51
N GLN A 285 7.96 -21.68 -9.42
CA GLN A 285 7.48 -23.06 -9.55
C GLN A 285 7.79 -23.67 -10.93
N ALA A 286 7.78 -22.85 -11.99
CA ALA A 286 8.12 -23.31 -13.34
C ALA A 286 9.62 -23.64 -13.46
N GLU A 287 10.49 -22.84 -12.84
CA GLU A 287 11.93 -23.09 -12.79
C GLU A 287 12.29 -24.32 -11.97
N GLU A 288 11.71 -24.48 -10.77
CA GLU A 288 11.91 -25.67 -9.91
C GLU A 288 11.51 -26.95 -10.65
N ARG A 289 10.35 -26.95 -11.34
CA ARG A 289 9.91 -28.09 -12.15
C ARG A 289 10.86 -28.37 -13.31
N ALA A 290 11.39 -27.34 -13.96
CA ALA A 290 12.33 -27.50 -15.07
C ALA A 290 13.68 -28.07 -14.59
N GLN A 291 14.15 -27.69 -13.39
CA GLN A 291 15.36 -28.24 -12.78
C GLN A 291 15.18 -29.70 -12.38
N SER A 292 14.12 -30.04 -11.64
CA SER A 292 13.85 -31.44 -11.26
C SER A 292 13.65 -32.34 -12.48
N ALA A 293 13.09 -31.83 -13.58
CA ALA A 293 12.98 -32.56 -14.83
C ALA A 293 14.34 -32.83 -15.51
N LYS A 294 15.24 -31.85 -15.52
CA LYS A 294 16.61 -32.03 -16.04
C LYS A 294 17.37 -33.08 -15.24
N GLU A 295 17.28 -33.02 -13.92
CA GLU A 295 17.92 -33.99 -13.01
C GLU A 295 17.41 -35.42 -13.24
N LYS A 296 16.09 -35.60 -13.43
CA LYS A 296 15.50 -36.91 -13.75
C LYS A 296 15.94 -37.46 -15.11
N LYS A 297 16.07 -36.58 -16.10
CA LYS A 297 16.56 -36.94 -17.44
C LYS A 297 18.05 -37.31 -17.42
N GLU A 298 18.86 -36.62 -16.62
CA GLU A 298 20.27 -36.95 -16.38
C GLU A 298 20.43 -38.25 -15.57
N ALA A 299 19.47 -38.56 -14.69
CA ALA A 299 19.41 -39.83 -13.95
C ALA A 299 18.86 -41.02 -14.77
N GLY A 300 18.46 -40.81 -16.02
CA GLY A 300 17.96 -41.86 -16.92
C GLY A 300 16.53 -42.34 -16.61
N GLU A 301 15.73 -41.58 -15.86
CA GLU A 301 14.32 -41.89 -15.63
C GLU A 301 13.46 -41.51 -16.85
N ASP A 302 12.53 -42.40 -17.24
CA ASP A 302 11.69 -42.20 -18.42
C ASP A 302 10.60 -41.15 -18.16
N VAL A 303 10.87 -39.92 -18.60
CA VAL A 303 9.93 -38.82 -18.51
C VAL A 303 8.98 -38.90 -19.70
N GLY A 304 7.81 -39.53 -19.50
CA GLY A 304 6.84 -39.82 -20.56
C GLY A 304 6.57 -38.64 -21.51
N ALA A 305 6.27 -38.93 -22.79
CA ALA A 305 6.27 -37.97 -23.90
C ALA A 305 5.51 -36.64 -23.67
N PHE A 306 4.44 -36.64 -22.88
CA PHE A 306 3.68 -35.43 -22.54
C PHE A 306 4.41 -34.53 -21.52
N ALA A 307 5.14 -35.14 -20.57
CA ALA A 307 6.03 -34.41 -19.67
C ALA A 307 7.24 -33.85 -20.44
N ALA A 308 7.84 -34.63 -21.35
CA ALA A 308 8.94 -34.17 -22.21
C ALA A 308 8.53 -33.01 -23.16
N PHE A 309 7.31 -33.03 -23.70
CA PHE A 309 6.77 -31.93 -24.51
C PHE A 309 6.57 -30.66 -23.66
N ARG A 310 5.94 -30.81 -22.48
CA ARG A 310 5.72 -29.70 -21.54
C ARG A 310 7.05 -29.13 -21.04
N GLU A 311 8.07 -29.96 -20.84
CA GLU A 311 9.44 -29.58 -20.47
C GLU A 311 10.15 -28.82 -21.58
N THR A 312 10.07 -29.29 -22.82
CA THR A 312 10.68 -28.62 -23.96
C THR A 312 10.03 -27.26 -24.18
N PHE A 313 8.71 -27.18 -24.00
CA PHE A 313 7.96 -25.94 -24.07
C PHE A 313 8.32 -25.00 -22.92
N SER A 314 8.32 -25.45 -21.66
CA SER A 314 8.70 -24.63 -20.50
C SER A 314 10.16 -24.18 -20.54
N SER A 315 11.09 -25.02 -21.01
CA SER A 315 12.50 -24.65 -21.16
C SER A 315 12.70 -23.61 -22.27
N LYS A 316 12.10 -23.81 -23.45
CA LYS A 316 12.16 -22.82 -24.54
C LYS A 316 11.42 -21.53 -24.19
N PHE A 317 10.34 -21.64 -23.42
CA PHE A 317 9.61 -20.50 -22.89
C PHE A 317 10.49 -19.73 -21.91
N ASN A 318 11.13 -20.38 -20.94
CA ASN A 318 12.07 -19.74 -20.01
C ASN A 318 13.30 -19.15 -20.72
N GLU A 319 13.84 -19.81 -21.76
CA GLU A 319 14.88 -19.22 -22.62
C GLU A 319 14.40 -17.97 -23.35
N TRP A 320 13.13 -17.93 -23.77
CA TRP A 320 12.50 -16.74 -24.33
C TRP A 320 12.19 -15.67 -23.26
N LEU A 321 11.96 -16.08 -22.00
CA LEU A 321 11.82 -15.16 -20.86
C LEU A 321 13.14 -14.47 -20.50
N ASN A 322 14.27 -15.16 -20.65
CA ASN A 322 15.60 -14.65 -20.29
C ASN A 322 16.34 -13.92 -21.43
N ARG A 323 15.75 -13.86 -22.64
CA ARG A 323 16.16 -12.97 -23.74
C ARG A 323 15.38 -11.65 -23.68
#